data_AF-A0A969JDQ3-F1
#
_entry.id   AF-A0A969JDQ3-F1
#
_cell.length_a   1.000
_cell.length_b   1.000
_cell.length_c   1.000
_cell.angle_alpha   90.00
_cell.angle_beta   90.00
_cell.angle_gamma   90.00
#
_symmetry.space_group_name_H-M   'P 1'
#
loop_
_entity.id
_entity.type
_entity.pdbx_description
1 polymer ?
#
loop_
_entity_poly.entity_id
_entity_poly.type
_entity_poly.pdbx_seq_one_letter_code
_entity_poly.pdbx_strand_id
1 'polypeptide(L)'
;MLEPISTAAATAIAKIALDKFVESGAGELGKRLSEGAMAKLMALGSAVWQRIRGSDRATAVLQQAEQGDAGAVQQLGKYLKAQWNNDLEFAEEVRKLADDLHFELTQIEDNSSMTVNISGNGKGWQAKAADGGKVYQADSMTFHEGKSED
;
A
#
# COMPACT_ATOMS: atom_id res chain seq x y z
N MET A 1 -25.11 -12.31 -0.29
CA MET A 1 -23.63 -12.31 -0.31
C MET A 1 -23.21 -11.33 -1.40
N LEU A 2 -22.45 -10.29 -1.08
CA LEU A 2 -21.89 -9.37 -2.08
C LEU A 2 -20.90 -10.18 -2.93
N GLU A 3 -21.08 -10.22 -4.25
CA GLU A 3 -20.12 -10.88 -5.13
C GLU A 3 -18.74 -10.23 -4.95
N PRO A 4 -17.72 -11.01 -4.56
CA PRO A 4 -16.39 -10.46 -4.40
C PRO A 4 -15.86 -10.03 -5.76
N ILE A 5 -15.38 -8.79 -5.84
CA ILE A 5 -14.69 -8.28 -7.02
C ILE A 5 -13.43 -9.12 -7.27
N SER A 6 -13.07 -9.35 -8.54
CA SER A 6 -11.82 -10.05 -8.89
C SER A 6 -10.60 -9.21 -8.51
N THR A 7 -9.47 -9.85 -8.19
CA THR A 7 -8.21 -9.12 -7.92
C THR A 7 -7.76 -8.29 -9.13
N ALA A 8 -7.99 -8.78 -10.34
CA ALA A 8 -7.69 -8.05 -11.57
C ALA A 8 -8.53 -6.76 -11.69
N ALA A 9 -9.82 -6.84 -11.35
CA ALA A 9 -10.72 -5.68 -11.35
C ALA A 9 -10.32 -4.67 -10.29
N ALA A 10 -10.04 -5.16 -9.08
CA ALA A 10 -9.55 -4.33 -7.98
C ALA A 10 -8.24 -3.63 -8.37
N THR A 11 -7.34 -4.33 -9.08
CA THR A 11 -6.10 -3.75 -9.60
C THR A 11 -6.34 -2.68 -10.66
N ALA A 12 -7.25 -2.91 -11.61
CA ALA A 12 -7.60 -1.93 -12.63
C ALA A 12 -8.18 -0.64 -12.00
N ILE A 13 -9.08 -0.80 -11.04
CA ILE A 13 -9.64 0.31 -10.26
C ILE A 13 -8.56 1.03 -9.45
N ALA A 14 -7.70 0.29 -8.74
CA ALA A 14 -6.65 0.85 -7.92
C ALA A 14 -5.65 1.67 -8.73
N LYS A 15 -5.26 1.20 -9.92
CA LYS A 15 -4.42 1.97 -10.84
C LYS A 15 -5.04 3.31 -11.19
N ILE A 16 -6.35 3.34 -11.48
CA ILE A 16 -7.08 4.58 -11.84
C ILE A 16 -7.18 5.52 -10.63
N ALA A 17 -7.48 4.98 -9.45
CA ALA A 17 -7.59 5.77 -8.23
C ALA A 17 -6.24 6.37 -7.81
N LEU A 18 -5.17 5.56 -7.83
CA LEU A 18 -3.81 6.06 -7.57
C LEU A 18 -3.42 7.10 -8.61
N ASP A 19 -3.60 6.86 -9.92
CA ASP A 19 -3.32 7.86 -10.96
C ASP A 19 -4.06 9.20 -10.73
N LYS A 20 -5.26 9.16 -10.17
CA LYS A 20 -6.05 10.38 -9.90
C LYS A 20 -5.63 11.09 -8.61
N PHE A 21 -5.36 10.35 -7.53
CA PHE A 21 -5.25 10.89 -6.18
C PHE A 21 -3.82 10.91 -5.64
N VAL A 22 -2.93 10.08 -6.20
CA VAL A 22 -1.57 9.88 -5.74
C VAL A 22 -0.61 9.98 -6.93
N GLU A 23 0.08 11.11 -7.04
CA GLU A 23 1.07 11.30 -8.11
C GLU A 23 2.10 10.16 -8.11
N SER A 24 2.28 9.50 -9.26
CA SER A 24 3.16 8.35 -9.43
C SER A 24 2.78 7.05 -8.69
N GLY A 25 1.65 7.00 -7.97
CA GLY A 25 1.24 5.83 -7.17
C GLY A 25 0.95 4.57 -8.00
N ALA A 26 0.46 4.73 -9.23
CA ALA A 26 0.11 3.60 -10.10
C ALA A 26 1.33 2.74 -10.52
N GLY A 27 2.55 3.31 -10.51
CA GLY A 27 3.79 2.58 -10.80
C GLY A 27 4.21 1.62 -9.69
N GLU A 28 3.84 1.92 -8.45
CA GLU A 28 4.18 1.12 -7.27
C GLU A 28 3.40 -0.19 -7.20
N LEU A 29 2.19 -0.26 -7.80
CA LEU A 29 1.39 -1.49 -7.91
C LEU A 29 2.08 -2.60 -8.71
N GLY A 30 3.05 -2.26 -9.57
CA GLY A 30 3.84 -3.25 -10.32
C GLY A 30 4.92 -3.93 -9.48
N LYS A 31 5.15 -3.46 -8.25
CA LYS A 31 6.11 -4.05 -7.31
C LYS A 31 5.45 -5.14 -6.46
N ARG A 32 6.22 -5.75 -5.55
CA ARG A 32 5.72 -6.81 -4.67
C ARG A 32 4.67 -6.26 -3.72
N LEU A 33 3.42 -6.75 -3.84
CA LEU A 33 2.33 -6.42 -2.91
C LEU A 33 2.52 -7.20 -1.61
N SER A 34 2.63 -6.50 -0.48
CA SER A 34 2.51 -7.10 0.86
C SER A 34 1.06 -7.59 1.08
N GLU A 35 0.85 -8.43 2.10
CA GLU A 35 -0.51 -8.84 2.49
C GLU A 35 -1.37 -7.62 2.90
N GLY A 36 -0.76 -6.63 3.57
CA GLY A 36 -1.40 -5.36 3.89
C GLY A 36 -1.81 -4.57 2.65
N ALA A 37 -0.91 -4.43 1.67
CA ALA A 37 -1.21 -3.79 0.40
C ALA A 37 -2.32 -4.52 -0.36
N MET A 38 -2.32 -5.86 -0.37
CA MET A 38 -3.38 -6.65 -1.00
C MET A 38 -4.74 -6.43 -0.34
N ALA A 39 -4.79 -6.35 0.99
CA ALA A 39 -6.02 -6.05 1.72
C ALA A 39 -6.57 -4.66 1.36
N LYS A 40 -5.71 -3.64 1.29
CA LYS A 40 -6.09 -2.26 0.88
C LYS A 40 -6.53 -2.20 -0.57
N LEU A 41 -5.86 -2.92 -1.47
CA LEU A 41 -6.23 -3.06 -2.87
C LEU A 41 -7.66 -3.61 -3.01
N MET A 42 -7.97 -4.69 -2.31
CA MET A 42 -9.30 -5.32 -2.36
C MET A 42 -10.38 -4.43 -1.73
N ALA A 43 -10.06 -3.71 -0.66
CA ALA A 43 -10.97 -2.74 -0.05
C ALA A 43 -11.31 -1.59 -1.02
N LEU A 44 -10.31 -1.00 -1.66
CA LEU A 44 -10.47 0.04 -2.68
C LEU A 44 -11.30 -0.45 -3.88
N GLY A 45 -10.95 -1.60 -4.43
CA GLY A 45 -11.70 -2.23 -5.52
C GLY A 45 -13.16 -2.46 -5.14
N SER A 46 -13.40 -2.97 -3.94
CA SER A 46 -14.75 -3.24 -3.44
C SER A 46 -15.57 -1.96 -3.27
N ALA A 47 -15.00 -0.91 -2.67
CA ALA A 47 -15.68 0.36 -2.45
C ALA A 47 -16.18 0.96 -3.78
N VAL A 48 -15.32 0.98 -4.80
CA VAL A 48 -15.70 1.46 -6.14
C VAL A 48 -16.71 0.51 -6.81
N TRP A 49 -16.51 -0.80 -6.72
CA TRP A 49 -17.43 -1.79 -7.27
C TRP A 49 -18.86 -1.64 -6.73
N GLN A 50 -19.00 -1.41 -5.42
CA GLN A 50 -20.30 -1.20 -4.80
C GLN A 50 -21.07 -0.03 -5.40
N ARG A 51 -20.38 1.02 -5.84
CA ARG A 51 -21.00 2.18 -6.49
C ARG A 51 -21.37 1.91 -7.95
N ILE A 52 -20.56 1.15 -8.69
CA ILE A 52 -20.69 1.04 -10.15
C ILE A 52 -21.42 -0.21 -10.64
N ARG A 53 -21.56 -1.25 -9.81
CA ARG A 53 -22.18 -2.54 -10.18
C ARG A 53 -23.64 -2.46 -10.63
N GLY A 54 -24.34 -1.38 -10.29
CA GLY A 54 -25.70 -1.12 -10.78
C GLY A 54 -25.75 -0.60 -12.22
N SER A 55 -24.59 -0.35 -12.85
CA SER A 55 -24.49 0.11 -14.23
C SER A 55 -23.95 -1.02 -15.11
N ASP A 56 -24.78 -1.52 -16.02
CA ASP A 56 -24.38 -2.54 -17.01
C ASP A 56 -23.20 -2.06 -17.85
N ARG A 57 -23.20 -0.78 -18.23
CA ARG A 57 -22.12 -0.16 -18.98
C ARG A 57 -20.81 -0.13 -18.18
N ALA A 58 -20.84 0.33 -16.93
CA ALA A 58 -19.63 0.40 -16.11
C ALA A 58 -19.08 -1.00 -15.82
N THR A 59 -19.96 -1.96 -15.58
CA THR A 59 -19.61 -3.37 -15.33
C THR A 59 -18.98 -4.02 -16.56
N ALA A 60 -19.55 -3.82 -17.76
CA ALA A 60 -18.96 -4.34 -18.99
C ALA A 60 -17.59 -3.73 -19.30
N VAL A 61 -17.41 -2.43 -19.06
CA VAL A 61 -16.11 -1.76 -19.24
C VAL A 61 -15.10 -2.25 -18.19
N LEU A 62 -15.52 -2.49 -16.95
CA LEU A 62 -14.66 -3.09 -15.92
C LEU A 62 -14.19 -4.48 -16.33
N GLN A 63 -15.08 -5.35 -16.82
CA GLN A 63 -14.73 -6.70 -17.27
C GLN A 63 -13.71 -6.70 -18.42
N GLN A 64 -13.77 -5.72 -19.31
CA GLN A 64 -12.76 -5.57 -20.37
C GLN A 64 -11.44 -5.02 -19.81
N ALA A 65 -11.51 -4.08 -18.86
CA ALA A 65 -10.33 -3.56 -18.18
C ALA A 65 -9.60 -4.63 -17.35
N GLU A 66 -10.34 -5.57 -16.76
CA GLU A 66 -9.81 -6.77 -16.07
C GLU A 66 -8.95 -7.63 -16.99
N GLN A 67 -9.31 -7.72 -18.28
CA GLN A 67 -8.57 -8.47 -19.28
C GLN A 67 -7.35 -7.70 -19.82
N GLY A 68 -7.10 -6.50 -19.32
CA GLY A 68 -5.97 -5.67 -19.74
C GLY A 68 -6.24 -4.83 -20.99
N ASP A 69 -7.50 -4.68 -21.43
CA ASP A 69 -7.83 -3.80 -22.54
C ASP A 69 -7.55 -2.33 -22.17
N ALA A 70 -6.55 -1.74 -22.82
CA ALA A 70 -6.12 -0.38 -22.54
C ALA A 70 -7.20 0.67 -22.86
N GLY A 71 -8.03 0.42 -23.87
CA GLY A 71 -9.16 1.28 -24.21
C GLY A 71 -10.23 1.24 -23.11
N ALA A 72 -10.54 0.05 -22.59
CA ALA A 72 -11.46 -0.14 -21.50
C ALA A 72 -10.96 0.49 -20.19
N VAL A 73 -9.66 0.35 -19.86
CA VAL A 73 -9.05 1.03 -18.71
C VAL A 73 -9.20 2.55 -18.82
N GLN A 74 -8.95 3.13 -20.00
CA GLN A 74 -9.14 4.56 -20.21
C GLN A 74 -10.61 4.98 -20.10
N GLN A 75 -11.54 4.18 -20.64
CA GLN A 75 -12.98 4.45 -20.54
C GLN A 75 -13.47 4.38 -19.09
N LEU A 76 -13.06 3.34 -18.35
CA LEU A 76 -13.33 3.19 -16.93
C LEU A 76 -12.77 4.39 -16.16
N GLY A 77 -11.53 4.79 -16.47
CA GLY A 77 -10.89 5.95 -15.88
C GLY A 77 -11.67 7.25 -16.08
N LYS A 78 -12.14 7.52 -17.30
CA LYS A 78 -12.98 8.68 -17.60
C LYS A 78 -14.29 8.64 -16.81
N TYR A 79 -14.94 7.48 -16.77
CA TYR A 79 -16.20 7.29 -16.05
C TYR A 79 -16.02 7.53 -14.54
N LEU A 80 -15.03 6.89 -13.91
CA LEU A 80 -14.76 7.02 -12.49
C LEU A 80 -14.33 8.44 -12.12
N LYS A 81 -13.47 9.08 -12.92
CA LYS A 81 -13.07 10.48 -12.70
C LYS A 81 -14.27 11.43 -12.77
N ALA A 82 -15.24 11.18 -13.65
CA ALA A 82 -16.48 11.96 -13.69
C ALA A 82 -17.35 11.74 -12.45
N GLN A 83 -17.47 10.50 -11.97
CA GLN A 83 -18.18 10.18 -10.73
C GLN A 83 -17.56 10.91 -9.53
N TRP A 84 -16.24 10.83 -9.36
CA TRP A 84 -15.54 11.51 -8.25
C TRP A 84 -15.59 13.03 -8.32
N ASN A 85 -15.70 13.61 -9.52
CA ASN A 85 -15.88 15.06 -9.64
C ASN A 85 -17.29 15.51 -9.24
N ASN A 86 -18.30 14.63 -9.34
CA ASN A 86 -19.70 14.95 -9.05
C ASN A 86 -20.13 14.55 -7.62
N ASP A 87 -19.51 13.51 -7.06
CA ASP A 87 -19.75 13.02 -5.69
C ASP A 87 -18.44 13.14 -4.89
N LEU A 88 -18.34 14.24 -4.14
CA LEU A 88 -17.15 14.56 -3.33
C LEU A 88 -16.99 13.61 -2.14
N GLU A 89 -18.09 13.10 -1.58
CA GLU A 89 -18.03 12.14 -0.47
C GLU A 89 -17.43 10.83 -0.95
N PHE A 90 -17.89 10.34 -2.11
CA PHE A 90 -17.31 9.16 -2.75
C PHE A 90 -15.85 9.39 -3.15
N ALA A 91 -15.52 10.57 -3.68
CA ALA A 91 -14.14 10.90 -4.03
C ALA A 91 -13.21 10.86 -2.81
N GLU A 92 -13.63 11.41 -1.68
CA GLU A 92 -12.86 11.40 -0.43
C GLU A 92 -12.72 9.98 0.15
N GLU A 93 -13.76 9.15 0.06
CA GLU A 93 -13.69 7.73 0.45
C GLU A 93 -12.62 7.00 -0.37
N VAL A 94 -12.66 7.14 -1.70
CA VAL A 94 -11.72 6.47 -2.62
C VAL A 94 -10.31 7.02 -2.45
N ARG A 95 -10.15 8.33 -2.26
CA ARG A 95 -8.87 8.97 -2.01
C ARG A 95 -8.19 8.41 -0.76
N LYS A 96 -8.91 8.31 0.37
CA LYS A 96 -8.36 7.75 1.62
C LYS A 96 -7.86 6.32 1.42
N LEU A 97 -8.63 5.49 0.71
CA LEU A 97 -8.24 4.12 0.40
C LEU A 97 -7.04 4.05 -0.55
N ALA A 98 -6.93 4.98 -1.50
CA ALA A 98 -5.79 5.10 -2.40
C ALA A 98 -4.52 5.55 -1.66
N ASP A 99 -4.64 6.51 -0.74
CA ASP A 99 -3.54 6.98 0.12
C ASP A 99 -3.05 5.84 1.03
N ASP A 100 -3.96 5.13 1.70
CA ASP A 100 -3.65 3.95 2.52
C ASP A 100 -2.92 2.87 1.71
N LEU A 101 -3.42 2.57 0.51
CA LEU A 101 -2.79 1.61 -0.39
C LEU A 101 -1.39 2.08 -0.79
N HIS A 102 -1.23 3.35 -1.18
CA HIS A 102 0.06 3.89 -1.54
C HIS A 102 1.07 3.83 -0.38
N PHE A 103 0.61 4.10 0.84
CA PHE A 103 1.42 3.95 2.04
C PHE A 103 1.91 2.50 2.21
N GLU A 104 1.04 1.51 2.07
CA GLU A 104 1.43 0.09 2.11
C GLU A 104 2.37 -0.32 0.97
N LEU A 105 2.23 0.28 -0.22
CA LEU A 105 3.08 0.00 -1.37
C LEU A 105 4.49 0.60 -1.24
N THR A 106 4.62 1.72 -0.54
CA THR A 106 5.86 2.49 -0.41
C THR A 106 6.53 2.32 0.94
N GLN A 107 5.86 1.68 1.90
CA GLN A 107 6.48 1.26 3.14
C GLN A 107 7.66 0.35 2.81
N ILE A 108 8.85 0.84 3.12
CA ILE A 108 10.06 0.03 3.18
C ILE A 108 9.90 -0.80 4.46
N GLU A 109 9.69 -2.11 4.33
CA GLU A 109 9.89 -3.02 5.46
C GLU A 109 11.33 -2.83 5.94
N ASP A 110 11.52 -2.14 7.07
CA ASP A 110 12.81 -2.07 7.75
C ASP A 110 13.10 -3.45 8.36
N ASN A 111 13.48 -4.39 7.51
CA ASN A 111 13.91 -5.73 7.89
C ASN A 111 15.42 -5.75 8.19
N SER A 112 16.00 -4.60 8.55
CA SER A 112 17.39 -4.52 8.96
C SER A 112 17.53 -5.18 10.32
N SER A 113 18.31 -6.26 10.39
CA SER A 113 18.73 -6.80 11.68
C SER A 113 19.51 -5.72 12.45
N MET A 114 19.07 -5.43 13.68
CA MET A 114 19.81 -4.53 14.56
C MET A 114 21.03 -5.28 15.10
N THR A 115 22.19 -5.06 14.49
CA THR A 115 23.45 -5.64 14.98
C THR A 115 24.01 -4.73 16.06
N VAL A 116 24.05 -5.22 17.29
CA VAL A 116 24.72 -4.55 18.42
C VAL A 116 26.12 -5.12 18.55
N ASN A 117 27.14 -4.35 18.14
CA ASN A 117 28.53 -4.73 18.35
C ASN A 117 29.02 -4.10 19.66
N ILE A 118 29.32 -4.93 20.66
CA ILE A 118 29.91 -4.51 21.93
C ILE A 118 31.40 -4.83 21.88
N SER A 119 32.25 -3.79 21.88
CA SER A 119 33.70 -3.96 22.01
C SER A 119 34.11 -3.84 23.49
N GLY A 120 35.12 -4.60 23.91
CA GLY A 120 35.51 -4.86 25.31
C GLY A 120 35.87 -3.66 26.21
N ASN A 121 35.65 -2.43 25.77
CA ASN A 121 35.82 -1.19 26.56
C ASN A 121 34.48 -0.51 26.91
N GLY A 122 33.36 -1.25 26.92
CA GLY A 122 32.06 -0.74 27.40
C GLY A 122 31.36 0.24 26.47
N LYS A 123 31.87 0.42 25.24
CA LYS A 123 31.19 1.20 24.20
C LYS A 123 30.38 0.26 23.31
N GLY A 124 29.06 0.27 23.47
CA GLY A 124 28.12 -0.41 22.60
C GLY A 124 27.86 0.43 21.35
N TRP A 125 28.04 -0.14 20.16
CA TRP A 125 27.70 0.49 18.90
C TRP A 125 26.44 -0.16 18.35
N GLN A 126 25.37 0.63 18.23
CA GLN A 126 24.15 0.24 17.54
C GLN A 126 24.13 0.93 16.19
N ALA A 127 24.38 0.16 15.13
CA ALA A 127 24.29 0.64 13.75
C ALA A 127 23.20 -0.15 13.03
N LYS A 128 22.27 0.56 12.38
CA LYS A 128 21.39 -0.08 11.40
C LYS A 128 22.23 -0.47 10.19
N ALA A 129 22.16 -1.73 9.78
CA ALA A 129 22.98 -2.27 8.69
C ALA A 129 22.53 -1.84 7.28
N ALA A 130 21.53 -0.97 7.15
CA ALA A 130 21.14 -0.37 5.88
C ALA A 130 20.71 1.09 6.05
N ASP A 131 21.28 1.93 5.19
CA ASP A 131 20.93 3.33 4.89
C ASP A 131 20.70 4.31 6.04
N GLY A 132 21.78 4.98 6.43
CA GLY A 132 21.74 6.38 6.91
C GLY A 132 20.98 6.66 8.21
N GLY A 133 20.52 5.63 8.92
CA GLY A 133 19.78 5.76 10.17
C GLY A 133 20.60 6.40 11.29
N LYS A 134 19.91 7.11 12.19
CA LYS A 134 20.52 7.71 13.39
C LYS A 134 21.26 6.65 14.20
N VAL A 135 22.55 6.87 14.41
CA VAL A 135 23.42 6.04 15.25
C VAL A 135 23.23 6.47 16.70
N TYR A 136 22.90 5.51 17.57
CA TYR A 136 22.85 5.75 19.02
C TYR A 136 24.15 5.24 19.64
N GLN A 137 24.90 6.15 20.24
CA GLN A 137 26.11 5.85 21.00
C GLN A 137 25.79 6.00 22.49
N ALA A 138 25.97 4.93 23.26
CA ALA A 138 25.90 5.00 24.72
C ALA A 138 27.30 5.28 25.27
N ASP A 139 27.45 6.36 26.04
CA ASP A 139 28.72 6.71 26.69
C ASP A 139 29.04 5.84 27.91
N SER A 140 28.02 5.23 28.53
CA SER A 140 28.19 4.24 29.61
C SER A 140 27.09 3.19 29.56
N MET A 141 27.45 1.93 29.79
CA MET A 141 26.53 0.80 29.90
C MET A 141 26.79 0.09 31.24
N THR A 142 25.75 -0.08 32.05
CA THR A 142 25.80 -0.83 33.31
C THR A 142 25.32 -2.26 33.06
N PHE A 143 26.16 -3.23 33.39
CA PHE A 143 25.81 -4.65 33.33
C PHE A 143 25.47 -5.15 34.74
N HIS A 144 24.34 -5.84 34.88
CA HIS A 144 23.98 -6.55 36.11
C HIS A 144 24.23 -8.04 35.90
N GLU A 145 25.02 -8.66 36.78
CA GLU A 145 25.22 -10.11 36.79
C GLU A 145 23.97 -10.77 37.39
N GLY A 146 23.20 -11.47 36.56
CA GLY A 146 22.20 -12.41 37.01
C GLY A 146 22.85 -13.80 37.15
N LYS A 147 22.78 -14.41 38.33
CA LYS A 147 23.14 -15.83 38.47
C LYS A 147 22.19 -16.64 37.59
N SER A 148 22.73 -17.47 36.70
CA SER A 148 21.96 -18.57 36.12
C SER A 148 21.71 -19.58 37.24
N GLU A 149 20.45 -19.81 37.59
CA GLU A 149 20.09 -21.04 38.29
C GLU A 149 20.22 -22.19 37.28
N ASP A 150 21.01 -23.19 37.67
CA ASP A 150 21.40 -24.38 36.90
C ASP A 150 20.20 -25.27 36.55
#